data_AF-A0AAV2G9U2-F1
#
_entry.id   AF-A0AAV2G9U2-F1
#
_cell.length_a   1.000
_cell.length_b   1.000
_cell.length_c   1.000
_cell.angle_alpha   90.00
_cell.angle_beta   90.00
_cell.angle_gamma   90.00
#
_symmetry.space_group_name_H-M   'P 1'
#
loop_
_entity.id
_entity.type
_entity.pdbx_description
1 polymer ?
#
loop_
_entity_poly.entity_id
_entity_poly.type
_entity_poly.pdbx_seq_one_letter_code
_entity_poly.pdbx_strand_id
1 'polypeptide(L)'
;MLASFLVLHCFFFHFRVSVCVPDAVFFYYTVSITYEDKRLVEGKGIGRKLLDKLYQTYSSVFVGKTFAYDGDKTLHYWNSTGEKQEFIVVLKDYIAKGEQESPS
;
A
#
# COMPACT_ATOMS: atom_id res chain seq x y z
N MET A 1 -50.16 33.88 0.19
CA MET A 1 -48.75 33.54 -0.08
C MET A 1 -48.56 32.10 0.39
N LEU A 2 -48.54 31.13 -0.52
CA LEU A 2 -48.35 29.72 -0.16
C LEU A 2 -46.85 29.50 0.08
N ALA A 3 -46.47 29.10 1.29
CA ALA A 3 -45.10 28.71 1.59
C ALA A 3 -44.85 27.32 0.98
N SER A 4 -43.91 27.24 0.04
CA SER A 4 -43.44 25.97 -0.50
C SER A 4 -42.46 25.33 0.49
N PHE A 5 -42.83 24.18 1.04
CA PHE A 5 -41.90 23.37 1.85
C PHE A 5 -41.06 22.51 0.91
N LEU A 6 -39.74 22.67 0.95
CA LEU A 6 -38.80 21.75 0.32
C LEU A 6 -38.53 20.60 1.30
N VAL A 7 -38.86 19.37 0.90
CA VAL A 7 -38.53 18.16 1.66
C VAL A 7 -37.23 17.60 1.07
N LEU A 8 -36.16 17.62 1.86
CA LEU A 8 -34.88 17.01 1.50
C LEU A 8 -34.86 15.56 2.00
N HIS A 9 -34.80 14.58 1.10
CA HIS A 9 -34.56 13.18 1.44
C HIS A 9 -33.08 12.86 1.30
N CYS A 10 -32.37 12.73 2.43
CA CYS A 10 -31.01 12.19 2.45
C CYS A 10 -31.03 10.69 2.76
N PHE A 11 -30.46 9.89 1.87
CA PHE A 11 -30.12 8.50 2.16
C PHE A 11 -28.67 8.44 2.64
N PHE A 12 -28.46 8.12 3.92
CA PHE A 12 -27.13 7.84 4.46
C PHE A 12 -26.86 6.34 4.41
N PHE A 13 -25.90 5.94 3.58
CA PHE A 13 -25.40 4.57 3.56
C PHE A 13 -24.37 4.40 4.67
N HIS A 14 -24.84 4.06 5.86
CA HIS A 14 -24.01 3.84 7.03
C HIS A 14 -23.89 2.34 7.31
N PHE A 15 -22.68 1.81 7.31
CA PHE A 15 -22.40 0.46 7.79
C PHE A 15 -21.88 0.50 9.22
N ARG A 16 -22.50 -0.30 10.09
CA ARG A 16 -21.98 -0.54 11.43
C ARG A 16 -20.76 -1.46 11.33
N VAL A 17 -19.60 -0.93 11.69
CA VAL A 17 -18.36 -1.70 11.83
C VAL A 17 -18.04 -1.82 13.33
N SER A 18 -17.86 -3.03 13.83
CA SER A 18 -17.36 -3.29 15.18
C SER A 18 -15.95 -3.83 15.11
N VAL A 19 -15.00 -3.12 15.74
CA VAL A 19 -13.61 -3.56 15.87
C VAL A 19 -13.44 -4.21 17.23
N CYS A 20 -13.32 -5.53 17.29
CA CYS A 20 -13.21 -6.33 18.52
C CYS A 20 -11.76 -6.65 18.91
N VAL A 21 -10.87 -5.66 18.86
CA VAL A 21 -9.46 -5.79 19.26
C VAL A 21 -8.98 -4.48 19.93
N PRO A 22 -9.44 -4.19 21.15
CA PRO A 22 -9.15 -2.91 21.82
C PRO A 22 -7.67 -2.70 22.16
N ASP A 23 -6.94 -3.79 22.45
CA ASP A 23 -5.52 -3.75 22.87
C ASP A 23 -4.55 -4.07 21.74
N ALA A 24 -5.01 -3.89 20.50
CA ALA A 24 -4.21 -4.13 19.31
C ALA A 24 -3.08 -3.10 19.17
N VAL A 25 -1.84 -3.58 19.17
CA VAL A 25 -0.67 -2.75 18.86
C VAL A 25 -0.31 -2.93 17.39
N PHE A 26 -0.34 -1.82 16.64
CA PHE A 26 0.09 -1.78 15.25
C PHE A 26 1.38 -0.99 15.14
N PHE A 27 2.33 -1.52 14.36
CA PHE A 27 3.52 -0.77 13.99
C PHE A 27 3.28 -0.08 12.64
N TYR A 28 3.59 1.21 12.59
CA TYR A 28 3.57 2.02 11.38
C TYR A 28 5.00 2.13 10.84
N TYR A 29 5.17 1.80 9.57
CA TYR A 29 6.44 1.94 8.87
C TYR A 29 6.28 2.82 7.65
N THR A 30 7.25 3.73 7.47
CA THR A 30 7.46 4.41 6.20
C THR A 30 8.29 3.52 5.29
N VAL A 31 7.76 3.21 4.11
CA VAL A 31 8.43 2.40 3.08
C VAL A 31 9.11 3.34 2.09
N SER A 32 10.37 3.05 1.79
CA SER A 32 11.09 3.65 0.66
C SER A 32 11.36 2.56 -0.37
N ILE A 33 10.96 2.81 -1.61
CA ILE A 33 11.15 1.88 -2.72
C ILE A 33 12.10 2.54 -3.72
N THR A 34 13.27 1.95 -3.89
CA THR A 34 14.30 2.44 -4.79
C THR A 34 14.81 1.33 -5.69
N TYR A 35 15.31 1.70 -6.87
CA TYR A 35 16.19 0.85 -7.67
C TYR A 35 17.54 0.64 -6.96
N GLU A 36 18.37 -0.27 -7.49
CA GLU A 36 19.72 -0.52 -6.95
C GLU A 36 20.61 0.73 -6.96
N ASP A 37 20.42 1.62 -7.94
CA ASP A 37 21.12 2.91 -8.06
C ASP A 37 20.56 4.00 -7.13
N LYS A 38 19.67 3.64 -6.18
CA LYS A 38 19.00 4.50 -5.19
C LYS A 38 18.02 5.50 -5.79
N ARG A 39 17.71 5.43 -7.08
CA ARG A 39 16.62 6.24 -7.66
C ARG A 39 15.29 5.77 -7.11
N LEU A 40 14.41 6.73 -6.81
CA LEU A 40 13.05 6.42 -6.37
C LEU A 40 12.29 5.72 -7.49
N VAL A 41 11.55 4.68 -7.13
CA VAL A 41 10.63 4.04 -8.06
C VAL A 41 9.36 4.90 -8.14
N GLU A 42 9.17 5.56 -9.27
CA GLU A 42 7.98 6.37 -9.55
C GLU A 42 6.96 5.58 -10.37
N GLY A 43 5.67 5.82 -10.11
CA GLY A 43 4.58 5.19 -10.87
C GLY A 43 3.41 4.78 -9.99
N LYS A 44 2.20 5.22 -10.34
CA LYS A 44 1.01 4.91 -9.56
C LYS A 44 0.77 3.39 -9.51
N GLY A 45 0.72 2.83 -8.30
CA GLY A 45 0.40 1.43 -8.07
C GLY A 45 1.57 0.44 -8.20
N ILE A 46 2.78 0.90 -8.55
CA ILE A 46 3.96 0.02 -8.63
C ILE A 46 4.34 -0.56 -7.27
N GLY A 47 4.20 0.22 -6.20
CA GLY A 47 4.47 -0.24 -4.83
C GLY A 47 3.62 -1.45 -4.44
N ARG A 48 2.33 -1.49 -4.84
CA ARG A 48 1.45 -2.65 -4.57
C ARG A 48 1.97 -3.91 -5.26
N LYS A 49 2.33 -3.80 -6.55
CA LYS A 49 2.91 -4.92 -7.32
C LYS A 49 4.22 -5.41 -6.72
N LEU A 50 5.07 -4.49 -6.26
CA LEU A 50 6.33 -4.83 -5.60
C LEU A 50 6.10 -5.55 -4.27
N LEU A 51 5.13 -5.10 -3.47
CA LEU A 51 4.75 -5.79 -2.22
C LEU A 51 4.14 -7.18 -2.48
N ASP A 52 3.34 -7.34 -3.52
CA ASP A 52 2.83 -8.66 -3.91
C ASP A 52 3.99 -9.59 -4.26
N LYS A 53 4.99 -9.09 -5.00
CA LYS A 53 6.19 -9.87 -5.34
C LYS A 53 7.06 -10.16 -4.13
N LEU A 54 7.19 -9.20 -3.21
CA LEU A 54 7.87 -9.36 -1.93
C LEU A 54 7.25 -10.52 -1.14
N TYR A 55 5.93 -10.55 -1.04
CA TYR A 55 5.24 -11.60 -0.32
C TYR A 55 5.44 -12.98 -0.96
N GLN A 56 5.37 -13.06 -2.29
CA GLN A 56 5.66 -14.32 -3.00
C GLN A 56 7.10 -14.80 -2.78
N THR A 57 8.06 -13.87 -2.83
CA THR A 57 9.50 -14.18 -2.76
C THR A 57 9.92 -14.57 -1.35
N TYR A 58 9.36 -13.92 -0.33
CA TYR A 58 9.71 -14.11 1.08
C TYR A 58 8.55 -14.71 1.88
N SER A 59 7.73 -15.55 1.26
CA SER A 59 6.50 -16.09 1.87
C SER A 59 6.74 -16.73 3.23
N SER A 60 7.86 -17.46 3.40
CA SER A 60 8.28 -18.06 4.67
C SER A 60 8.55 -17.05 5.79
N VAL A 61 9.08 -15.86 5.46
CA VAL A 61 9.34 -14.77 6.42
C VAL A 61 8.04 -14.12 6.89
N PHE A 62 7.04 -14.09 6.01
CA PHE A 62 5.73 -13.49 6.25
C PHE A 62 4.64 -14.47 6.69
N VAL A 63 4.97 -15.75 6.94
CA VAL A 63 4.00 -16.72 7.49
C VAL A 63 3.43 -16.19 8.82
N GLY A 64 2.11 -16.16 8.91
CA GLY A 64 1.39 -15.70 10.11
C GLY A 64 1.46 -14.19 10.36
N LYS A 65 2.03 -13.41 9.44
CA LYS A 65 2.12 -11.95 9.52
C LYS A 65 1.13 -11.33 8.55
N THR A 66 0.40 -10.34 9.05
CA THR A 66 -0.58 -9.58 8.26
C THR A 66 -0.06 -8.16 8.11
N PHE A 67 -0.09 -7.65 6.89
CA PHE A 67 0.34 -6.29 6.57
C PHE A 67 -0.72 -5.57 5.75
N ALA A 68 -0.77 -4.24 5.89
CA ALA A 68 -1.61 -3.37 5.09
C ALA A 68 -0.75 -2.26 4.50
N TYR A 69 -0.76 -2.12 3.18
CA TYR A 69 -0.03 -1.07 2.48
C TYR A 69 -1.02 -0.13 1.80
N ASP A 70 -0.86 1.18 2.02
CA ASP A 70 -1.75 2.21 1.48
C ASP A 70 -1.65 2.36 -0.04
N GLY A 71 -0.53 1.95 -0.63
CA GLY A 71 -0.22 2.11 -2.05
C GLY A 71 0.73 3.25 -2.37
N ASP A 72 1.27 3.94 -1.36
CA ASP A 72 2.23 5.02 -1.48
C ASP A 72 3.45 4.78 -0.57
N LYS A 73 3.35 5.09 0.72
CA LYS A 73 4.52 5.09 1.64
C LYS A 73 4.26 4.41 2.96
N THR A 74 3.05 3.95 3.22
CA THR A 74 2.70 3.46 4.56
C THR A 74 2.47 1.97 4.55
N LEU A 75 3.23 1.26 5.38
CA LEU A 75 3.01 -0.15 5.69
C LEU A 75 2.67 -0.30 7.17
N HIS A 76 1.51 -0.89 7.44
CA HIS A 76 1.12 -1.35 8.76
C HIS A 76 1.45 -2.83 8.90
N TYR A 77 2.04 -3.21 10.02
CA TYR A 77 2.42 -4.60 10.28
C TYR A 77 1.87 -5.08 11.60
N TRP A 78 1.11 -6.17 11.54
CA TRP A 78 0.61 -6.88 12.71
C TRP A 78 1.69 -7.80 13.26
N ASN A 79 1.93 -7.77 14.58
CA ASN A 79 2.95 -8.59 15.26
C ASN A 79 4.38 -8.39 14.73
N SER A 80 4.78 -7.14 14.46
CA SER A 80 6.17 -6.82 14.09
C SER A 80 7.09 -6.77 15.31
N THR A 81 8.38 -6.95 15.08
CA THR A 81 9.43 -6.76 16.10
C THR A 81 9.92 -5.32 16.22
N GLY A 82 9.40 -4.38 15.41
CA GLY A 82 9.83 -2.96 15.45
C GLY A 82 11.12 -2.66 14.68
N GLU A 83 11.83 -3.68 14.21
CA GLU A 83 13.13 -3.53 13.56
C GLU A 83 13.03 -3.08 12.09
N LYS A 84 14.05 -2.34 11.63
CA LYS A 84 14.18 -1.98 10.22
C LYS A 84 14.52 -3.23 9.41
N GLN A 85 13.75 -3.51 8.37
CA GLN A 85 13.99 -4.62 7.46
C GLN A 85 14.23 -4.09 6.04
N GLU A 86 15.16 -4.72 5.33
CA GLU A 86 15.49 -4.42 3.94
C GLU A 86 15.32 -5.68 3.11
N PHE A 87 14.68 -5.52 1.95
CA PHE A 87 14.36 -6.63 1.06
C PHE A 87 14.67 -6.25 -0.38
N ILE A 88 15.01 -7.26 -1.19
CA ILE A 88 15.28 -7.09 -2.62
C ILE A 88 14.30 -7.95 -3.39
N VAL A 89 13.59 -7.34 -4.34
CA VAL A 89 12.64 -8.02 -5.21
C VAL A 89 12.97 -7.77 -6.66
N VAL A 90 12.90 -8.81 -7.48
CA VAL A 90 13.16 -8.73 -8.92
C VAL A 90 11.85 -8.85 -9.68
N LEU A 91 11.49 -7.79 -10.43
CA LEU A 91 10.36 -7.78 -11.37
C LEU A 91 10.87 -8.12 -12.77
N LYS A 92 10.69 -9.38 -13.19
CA LYS A 92 11.16 -9.84 -14.52
C LYS A 92 10.39 -9.21 -15.70
N ASP A 93 9.19 -8.67 -15.46
CA ASP A 93 8.29 -8.20 -16.53
C ASP A 93 8.18 -6.66 -16.63
N TYR A 94 9.02 -5.89 -15.92
CA TYR A 94 8.96 -4.42 -15.90
C TYR A 94 10.12 -3.73 -16.63
N ILE A 95 10.78 -4.41 -17.58
CA ILE A 95 11.63 -3.72 -18.55
C ILE A 95 10.73 -2.96 -19.53
N ALA A 96 10.11 -1.89 -19.05
CA ALA A 96 9.37 -0.94 -19.85
C ALA A 96 10.32 0.20 -20.23
N LYS A 97 10.84 0.11 -21.46
CA LYS A 97 11.32 1.22 -22.31
C LYS A 97 11.57 2.55 -21.58
N GLY A 98 12.75 2.67 -20.97
CA GLY A 98 13.28 3.93 -20.43
C GLY A 98 14.36 4.58 -21.30
N GLU A 99 14.70 3.98 -22.45
CA GLU A 99 15.65 4.54 -23.41
C GLU A 99 15.05 4.37 -24.82
N GLN A 100 14.40 5.42 -25.32
CA GLN A 100 14.55 5.73 -26.73
C GLN A 100 15.64 6.80 -26.80
N GLU A 101 16.82 6.36 -27.20
CA GLU A 101 17.77 7.20 -27.92
C GLU A 101 17.01 8.03 -28.96
N SER A 102 17.26 9.33 -28.97
CA SER A 102 17.06 10.13 -30.17
C SER A 102 18.39 10.09 -30.93
N PRO A 103 18.49 9.44 -32.11
CA PRO A 103 19.65 9.58 -32.96
C PRO A 103 19.52 10.86 -33.80
N SER A 104 20.59 11.65 -33.77
CA SER A 104 20.92 12.81 -34.63
C SER A 104 20.27 14.15 -34.29
#